data_AF-A0A9P8V3D7-F1
#
_entry.id   AF-A0A9P8V3D7-F1
#
_cell.length_a   1.000
_cell.length_b   1.000
_cell.length_c   1.000
_cell.angle_alpha   90.00
_cell.angle_beta   90.00
_cell.angle_gamma   90.00
#
_symmetry.space_group_name_H-M   'P 1'
#
loop_
_entity.id
_entity.type
_entity.pdbx_description
1 polymer ?
#
loop_
_entity_poly.entity_id
_entity_poly.type
_entity_poly.pdbx_seq_one_letter_code
_entity_poly.pdbx_strand_id
1 'polypeptide(L)'
;MVLAKSAALLALAPLSVIAQGWDENTNFTFTLYPSEAADTCEEGGDGGVTLTTRTVPRHAVCIDIEELFTSDSRTGFLNDTASDRITYGDSVDESKLPPPGIEWYIPNGSGQFDASKNWTNIWFEQRNQTNDGKSEEGKDGRWIVTTFANNECIMTNVTETPWYQTSCQTSEDGQCESLPYSIKSIAMRPFDARNGDFRDGCQEWAKVGAAANLVPHVSAALVGVAAYFLLL
;
A
#
# COMPACT_ATOMS: atom_id res chain seq x y z
N MET A 1 14.38 70.32 -18.30
CA MET A 1 13.48 69.18 -18.59
C MET A 1 14.27 67.92 -18.26
N VAL A 2 13.84 67.20 -17.22
CA VAL A 2 14.55 66.07 -16.60
C VAL A 2 14.06 64.75 -17.21
N LEU A 3 14.85 63.69 -17.00
CA LEU A 3 14.62 62.24 -17.17
C LEU A 3 15.14 61.65 -18.49
N ALA A 4 16.30 60.96 -18.55
CA ALA A 4 16.91 59.89 -17.75
C ALA A 4 16.57 58.46 -18.26
N LYS A 5 17.67 57.81 -18.71
CA LYS A 5 18.02 56.38 -18.58
C LYS A 5 17.16 55.34 -19.31
N SER A 6 17.69 54.87 -20.43
CA SER A 6 17.39 53.57 -21.02
C SER A 6 17.85 52.45 -20.07
N ALA A 7 16.90 51.70 -19.52
CA ALA A 7 17.16 50.45 -18.81
C ALA A 7 17.01 49.27 -19.80
N ALA A 8 18.08 48.51 -19.98
CA ALA A 8 18.06 47.24 -20.69
C ALA A 8 17.41 46.18 -19.78
N LEU A 9 16.27 45.64 -20.19
CA LEU A 9 15.65 44.47 -19.57
C LEU A 9 16.22 43.21 -20.22
N LEU A 10 17.22 42.59 -19.58
CA LEU A 10 17.52 41.18 -19.78
C LEU A 10 16.38 40.37 -19.14
N ALA A 11 15.44 39.91 -19.96
CA ALA A 11 14.50 38.88 -19.55
C ALA A 11 15.25 37.53 -19.48
N LEU A 12 15.76 37.20 -18.29
CA LEU A 12 16.09 35.83 -17.93
C LEU A 12 14.78 35.05 -17.90
N ALA A 13 14.46 34.32 -18.97
CA ALA A 13 13.43 33.30 -18.92
C ALA A 13 13.94 32.18 -18.00
N PRO A 14 13.31 31.91 -16.84
CA PRO A 14 13.61 30.68 -16.13
C PRO A 14 13.17 29.53 -17.03
N LEU A 15 14.11 28.66 -17.36
CA LEU A 15 13.82 27.31 -17.84
C LEU A 15 13.01 26.62 -16.74
N SER A 16 11.69 26.72 -16.81
CA SER A 16 10.80 25.83 -16.09
C SER A 16 10.94 24.46 -16.76
N VAL A 17 11.98 23.71 -16.39
CA VAL A 17 11.96 22.27 -16.50
C VAL A 17 10.78 21.84 -15.64
N ILE A 18 9.65 21.56 -16.28
CA ILE A 18 8.60 20.75 -15.65
C ILE A 18 9.24 19.38 -15.55
N ALA A 19 9.93 19.13 -14.44
CA ALA A 19 10.12 17.77 -13.98
C ALA A 19 8.72 17.18 -13.93
N GLN A 20 8.45 16.15 -14.73
CA GLN A 20 7.20 15.42 -14.65
C GLN A 20 7.20 14.78 -13.27
N GLY A 21 6.53 15.44 -12.33
CA GLY A 21 6.37 14.97 -10.96
C GLY A 21 5.74 13.59 -11.02
N TRP A 22 6.38 12.64 -10.38
CA TRP A 22 5.73 11.39 -10.00
C TRP A 22 4.59 11.82 -9.08
N ASP A 23 3.35 11.49 -9.47
CA ASP A 23 2.12 11.85 -8.77
C ASP A 23 2.29 11.71 -7.24
N GLU A 24 2.01 12.78 -6.48
CA GLU A 24 2.43 12.91 -5.07
C GLU A 24 1.71 11.96 -4.09
N ASN A 25 0.82 11.09 -4.58
CA ASN A 25 0.12 10.10 -3.76
C ASN A 25 -0.23 8.84 -4.57
N THR A 26 0.81 8.10 -4.92
CA THR A 26 0.68 6.68 -5.31
C THR A 26 0.97 5.74 -4.15
N ASN A 27 0.88 6.26 -2.92
CA ASN A 27 1.29 5.56 -1.72
C ASN A 27 0.34 4.41 -1.40
N PHE A 28 0.90 3.33 -0.87
CA PHE A 28 0.16 2.29 -0.19
C PHE A 28 0.57 2.34 1.27
N THR A 29 -0.40 2.50 2.16
CA THR A 29 -0.17 2.46 3.61
C THR A 29 -0.81 1.21 4.15
N PHE A 30 -0.13 0.50 5.04
CA PHE A 30 -0.75 -0.53 5.86
C PHE A 30 -0.30 -0.44 7.30
N THR A 31 -1.17 -0.86 8.21
CA THR A 31 -0.86 -1.09 9.61
C THR A 31 -1.19 -2.53 9.97
N LEU A 32 -0.22 -3.25 10.52
CA LEU A 32 -0.44 -4.58 11.07
C LEU A 32 -0.76 -4.48 12.55
N TYR A 33 -1.63 -5.37 13.03
CA TYR A 33 -1.95 -5.47 14.46
C TYR A 33 -1.85 -6.91 14.95
N PRO A 34 -1.40 -7.13 16.19
CA PRO A 34 -1.52 -8.41 16.83
C PRO A 34 -3.00 -8.73 17.10
N SER A 35 -3.34 -10.01 17.14
CA SER A 35 -4.71 -10.50 17.38
C SER A 35 -5.34 -10.03 18.70
N GLU A 36 -4.50 -9.62 19.64
CA GLU A 36 -4.86 -9.18 21.00
C GLU A 36 -4.93 -7.64 21.17
N ALA A 37 -4.69 -6.86 20.11
CA ALA A 37 -4.76 -5.39 20.21
C ALA A 37 -6.18 -4.94 20.56
N ALA A 38 -6.28 -3.89 21.39
CA ALA A 38 -7.55 -3.34 21.85
C ALA A 38 -8.27 -2.53 20.76
N ASP A 39 -7.50 -1.74 20.01
CA ASP A 39 -7.96 -0.92 18.88
C ASP A 39 -7.41 -1.50 17.58
N THR A 40 -7.94 -2.65 17.16
CA THR A 40 -7.63 -3.21 15.84
C THR A 40 -8.36 -2.44 14.76
N CYS A 41 -7.77 -2.32 13.57
CA CYS A 41 -8.45 -1.93 12.33
C CYS A 41 -8.72 -0.42 12.09
N GLU A 42 -7.97 0.48 12.72
CA GLU A 42 -8.00 1.91 12.40
C GLU A 42 -6.66 2.37 11.80
N GLU A 43 -6.63 3.52 11.12
CA GLU A 43 -5.37 4.09 10.64
C GLU A 43 -4.43 4.38 11.81
N GLY A 44 -3.28 3.70 11.87
CA GLY A 44 -2.23 4.00 12.84
C GLY A 44 -2.63 3.82 14.31
N GLY A 45 -3.72 3.09 14.59
CA GLY A 45 -4.21 2.78 15.93
C GLY A 45 -3.14 2.16 16.86
N ASP A 46 -3.40 2.23 18.17
CA ASP A 46 -2.44 1.85 19.20
C ASP A 46 -2.05 0.37 19.15
N GLY A 47 -0.75 0.10 19.27
CA GLY A 47 -0.19 -1.25 19.25
C GLY A 47 -0.03 -1.86 17.85
N GLY A 48 -0.29 -1.08 16.79
CA GLY A 48 0.01 -1.44 15.41
C GLY A 48 1.39 -0.99 14.92
N VAL A 49 1.85 -1.59 13.82
CA VAL A 49 3.06 -1.15 13.11
C VAL A 49 2.72 -0.75 11.68
N THR A 50 3.08 0.47 11.30
CA THR A 50 2.63 1.07 10.04
C THR A 50 3.79 1.23 9.07
N LEU A 51 3.57 0.88 7.80
CA LEU A 51 4.45 1.25 6.70
C LEU A 51 3.66 2.02 5.65
N THR A 52 4.30 3.05 5.09
CA THR A 52 3.82 3.76 3.91
C THR A 52 4.87 3.71 2.80
N THR A 53 4.46 3.31 1.60
CA THR A 53 5.31 3.37 0.40
C THR A 53 5.26 4.76 -0.23
N ARG A 54 6.32 5.12 -0.97
CA ARG A 54 6.43 6.38 -1.72
C ARG A 54 6.54 6.18 -3.22
N THR A 55 7.09 5.04 -3.65
CA THR A 55 7.31 4.74 -5.07
C THR A 55 6.68 3.42 -5.45
N VAL A 56 6.11 3.35 -6.65
CA VAL A 56 5.66 2.09 -7.27
C VAL A 56 6.86 1.45 -7.99
N PRO A 57 7.21 0.19 -7.72
CA PRO A 57 8.38 -0.46 -8.30
C PRO A 57 8.11 -0.91 -9.75
N ARG A 58 9.16 -1.24 -10.49
CA ARG A 58 9.05 -1.86 -11.83
C ARG A 58 8.50 -3.28 -11.74
N HIS A 59 8.96 -4.04 -10.74
CA HIS A 59 8.59 -5.44 -10.51
C HIS A 59 8.13 -5.68 -9.08
N ALA A 60 7.81 -6.92 -8.75
CA ALA A 60 7.42 -7.29 -7.39
C ALA A 60 8.57 -7.07 -6.40
N VAL A 61 8.24 -6.54 -5.23
CA VAL A 61 9.08 -6.49 -4.03
C VAL A 61 8.44 -7.42 -3.01
N CYS A 62 9.26 -8.22 -2.33
CA CYS A 62 8.83 -8.93 -1.13
C CYS A 62 9.31 -8.17 0.11
N ILE A 63 8.41 -8.02 1.07
CA ILE A 63 8.68 -7.36 2.35
C ILE A 63 8.54 -8.40 3.45
N ASP A 64 9.65 -8.73 4.11
CA ASP A 64 9.64 -9.52 5.34
C ASP A 64 9.33 -8.62 6.54
N ILE A 65 8.21 -8.91 7.21
CA ILE A 65 7.65 -8.03 8.25
C ILE A 65 8.58 -7.91 9.45
N GLU A 66 9.15 -9.03 9.90
CA GLU A 66 10.08 -9.04 11.02
C GLU A 66 11.35 -8.24 10.71
N GLU A 67 11.99 -8.47 9.56
CA GLU A 67 13.20 -7.74 9.16
C GLU A 67 12.94 -6.23 9.07
N LEU A 68 11.83 -5.84 8.44
CA LEU A 68 11.47 -4.46 8.25
C LEU A 68 11.21 -3.72 9.58
N PHE A 69 10.38 -4.29 10.47
CA PHE A 69 9.92 -3.59 11.66
C PHE A 69 10.82 -3.77 12.90
N THR A 70 11.78 -4.69 12.86
CA THR A 70 12.85 -4.80 13.88
C THR A 70 14.08 -3.96 13.54
N SER A 71 14.16 -3.42 12.32
CA SER A 71 15.22 -2.49 11.92
C SER A 71 15.11 -1.14 12.66
N ASP A 72 16.26 -0.54 12.97
CA ASP A 72 16.33 0.82 13.54
C ASP A 72 15.97 1.91 12.51
N SER A 73 15.83 1.54 11.23
CA SER A 73 15.58 2.49 10.14
C SER A 73 14.10 2.83 10.04
N ARG A 74 13.78 4.13 10.04
CA ARG A 74 12.41 4.63 9.82
C ARG A 74 12.07 4.93 8.38
N THR A 75 13.06 4.89 7.50
CA THR A 75 12.93 5.09 6.06
C THR A 75 13.90 4.17 5.35
N GLY A 76 13.61 3.78 4.13
CA GLY A 76 14.56 2.98 3.36
C GLY A 76 14.13 2.75 1.92
N PHE A 77 14.86 1.85 1.28
CA PHE A 77 14.61 1.38 -0.07
C PHE A 77 14.65 -0.14 -0.11
N LEU A 78 13.63 -0.77 -0.69
CA LEU A 78 13.58 -2.20 -0.94
C LEU A 78 13.75 -2.43 -2.45
N ASN A 79 14.79 -3.16 -2.84
CA ASN A 79 15.00 -3.51 -4.25
C ASN A 79 13.90 -4.46 -4.72
N ASP A 80 13.46 -4.31 -5.97
CA ASP A 80 12.59 -5.30 -6.61
C ASP A 80 13.34 -6.58 -6.99
N THR A 81 12.56 -7.62 -7.24
CA THR A 81 13.05 -9.00 -7.40
C THR A 81 13.70 -9.31 -8.74
N ALA A 82 13.66 -8.39 -9.71
CA ALA A 82 14.02 -8.70 -11.10
C ALA A 82 14.81 -7.62 -11.84
N SER A 83 14.85 -6.38 -11.35
CA SER A 83 15.47 -5.27 -12.06
C SER A 83 16.97 -5.43 -12.28
N ASP A 84 17.68 -6.16 -11.40
CA ASP A 84 19.10 -6.48 -11.57
C ASP A 84 19.36 -7.63 -12.56
N ARG A 85 18.32 -8.41 -12.90
CA ARG A 85 18.38 -9.62 -13.72
C ARG A 85 17.87 -9.41 -15.15
N ILE A 86 17.17 -8.32 -15.41
CA ILE A 86 16.58 -8.01 -16.71
C ILE A 86 17.50 -7.08 -17.48
N THR A 87 17.89 -7.50 -18.68
CA THR A 87 18.49 -6.61 -19.68
C THR A 87 17.39 -6.07 -20.57
N TYR A 88 17.18 -4.75 -20.56
CA TYR A 88 16.24 -4.11 -21.46
C TYR A 88 16.85 -3.99 -22.87
N GLY A 89 16.01 -4.12 -23.90
CA GLY A 89 16.46 -3.90 -25.27
C GLY A 89 16.75 -2.42 -25.55
N ASP A 90 17.57 -2.14 -26.57
CA ASP A 90 18.05 -0.80 -26.93
C ASP A 90 16.94 0.26 -27.15
N SER A 91 15.70 -0.15 -27.37
CA SER A 91 14.54 0.73 -27.54
C SER A 91 13.92 1.23 -26.22
N VAL A 92 14.37 0.73 -25.07
CA VAL A 92 13.85 1.11 -23.75
C VAL A 92 14.74 2.18 -23.15
N ASP A 93 14.14 3.33 -22.81
CA ASP A 93 14.82 4.38 -22.06
C ASP A 93 14.71 4.06 -20.55
N GLU A 94 15.74 3.40 -20.01
CA GLU A 94 15.76 2.98 -18.60
C GLU A 94 15.65 4.14 -17.61
N SER A 95 16.03 5.35 -18.03
CA SER A 95 15.92 6.57 -17.19
C SER A 95 14.48 7.02 -16.98
N LYS A 96 13.55 6.53 -17.81
CA LYS A 96 12.11 6.83 -17.72
C LYS A 96 11.29 5.73 -17.04
N LEU A 97 11.93 4.63 -16.65
CA LEU A 97 11.26 3.55 -15.93
C LEU A 97 11.04 3.92 -14.45
N PRO A 98 10.01 3.35 -13.78
CA PRO A 98 9.85 3.41 -12.32
C PRO A 98 11.13 3.07 -11.57
N PRO A 99 11.35 3.48 -10.31
CA PRO A 99 12.51 3.01 -9.56
C PRO A 99 12.53 1.47 -9.46
N PRO A 100 13.71 0.84 -9.39
CA PRO A 100 13.83 -0.62 -9.34
C PRO A 100 13.50 -1.17 -7.94
N GLY A 101 12.46 -0.65 -7.30
CA GLY A 101 12.17 -0.90 -5.90
C GLY A 101 11.21 0.11 -5.27
N ILE A 102 11.03 -0.03 -3.97
CA ILE A 102 10.09 0.74 -3.14
C ILE A 102 10.86 1.59 -2.14
N GLU A 103 10.73 2.92 -2.27
CA GLU A 103 11.01 3.84 -1.17
C GLU A 103 9.87 3.74 -0.14
N TRP A 104 10.22 3.68 1.14
CA TRP A 104 9.26 3.51 2.24
C TRP A 104 9.62 4.32 3.47
N TYR A 105 8.63 4.51 4.35
CA TYR A 105 8.82 5.02 5.70
C TYR A 105 7.85 4.39 6.70
N ILE A 106 8.24 4.40 7.98
CA ILE A 106 7.47 3.90 9.12
C ILE A 106 6.99 5.11 9.93
N PRO A 107 5.73 5.55 9.76
CA PRO A 107 5.18 6.68 10.51
C PRO A 107 4.91 6.36 11.98
N ASN A 108 4.52 5.12 12.30
CA ASN A 108 4.16 4.69 13.64
C ASN A 108 4.64 3.25 13.92
N GLY A 109 4.85 2.93 15.20
CA GLY A 109 5.11 1.57 15.67
C GLY A 109 6.54 1.07 15.52
N SER A 110 7.50 1.93 15.14
CA SER A 110 8.93 1.54 15.10
C SER A 110 9.37 1.04 16.48
N GLY A 111 9.77 -0.23 16.59
CA GLY A 111 10.16 -0.87 17.86
C GLY A 111 9.02 -1.42 18.72
N GLN A 112 7.76 -1.33 18.26
CA GLN A 112 6.61 -2.00 18.89
C GLN A 112 6.36 -3.40 18.32
N PHE A 113 7.02 -3.74 17.21
CA PHE A 113 6.92 -5.07 16.64
C PHE A 113 7.52 -6.12 17.57
N ASP A 114 6.76 -7.19 17.79
CA ASP A 114 7.18 -8.35 18.57
C ASP A 114 6.89 -9.60 17.73
N ALA A 115 7.97 -10.25 17.27
CA ALA A 115 7.90 -11.43 16.42
C ALA A 115 7.20 -12.63 17.09
N SER A 116 7.10 -12.63 18.43
CA SER A 116 6.40 -13.67 19.20
C SER A 116 4.88 -13.53 19.19
N LYS A 117 4.35 -12.38 18.77
CA LYS A 117 2.90 -12.14 18.67
C LYS A 117 2.33 -12.63 17.35
N ASN A 118 1.01 -12.84 17.36
CA ASN A 118 0.24 -13.24 16.19
C ASN A 118 -0.31 -12.00 15.47
N TRP A 119 0.38 -11.54 14.42
CA TRP A 119 0.00 -10.37 13.63
C TRP A 119 -1.01 -10.76 12.54
N THR A 120 -2.28 -10.87 12.91
CA THR A 120 -3.34 -11.43 12.05
C THR A 120 -4.21 -10.39 11.39
N ASN A 121 -4.16 -9.14 11.85
CA ASN A 121 -5.03 -8.08 11.34
C ASN A 121 -4.19 -7.07 10.54
N ILE A 122 -4.78 -6.58 9.45
CA ILE A 122 -4.19 -5.57 8.59
C ILE A 122 -5.24 -4.53 8.25
N TRP A 123 -4.97 -3.28 8.62
CA TRP A 123 -5.60 -2.12 8.01
C TRP A 123 -4.74 -1.67 6.83
N PHE A 124 -5.34 -1.27 5.72
CA PHE A 124 -4.62 -0.70 4.60
C PHE A 124 -5.42 0.37 3.88
N GLU A 125 -4.68 1.26 3.23
CA GLU A 125 -5.20 2.32 2.39
C GLU A 125 -4.48 2.28 1.04
N GLN A 126 -5.29 2.27 -0.01
CA GLN A 126 -4.84 2.43 -1.38
C GLN A 126 -5.75 3.44 -2.07
N ARG A 127 -5.21 4.61 -2.42
CA ARG A 127 -5.93 5.62 -3.20
C ARG A 127 -5.32 5.69 -4.60
N ASN A 128 -6.12 5.84 -5.65
CA ASN A 128 -5.60 6.16 -6.99
C ASN A 128 -5.80 7.65 -7.17
N GLN A 129 -4.73 8.42 -7.06
CA GLN A 129 -4.83 9.85 -7.26
C GLN A 129 -4.78 10.14 -8.75
N THR A 130 -5.96 10.07 -9.38
CA THR A 130 -6.22 10.94 -10.52
C THR A 130 -5.98 12.39 -10.09
N ASN A 131 -5.61 13.27 -11.03
CA ASN A 131 -5.25 14.68 -10.76
C ASN A 131 -6.29 15.50 -9.96
N ASP A 132 -7.48 14.97 -9.70
CA ASP A 132 -8.52 15.57 -8.87
C ASP A 132 -8.51 15.12 -7.39
N GLY A 133 -7.58 14.22 -7.01
CA GLY A 133 -7.30 13.82 -5.63
C GLY A 133 -8.36 12.92 -4.99
N LYS A 134 -9.30 12.36 -5.76
CA LYS A 134 -10.41 11.55 -5.23
C LYS A 134 -10.09 10.07 -5.31
N SER A 135 -10.23 9.36 -4.18
CA SER A 135 -10.28 7.89 -4.19
C SER A 135 -11.69 7.46 -4.58
N GLU A 136 -11.80 6.51 -5.49
CA GLU A 136 -13.05 5.85 -5.83
C GLU A 136 -12.96 4.39 -5.39
N GLU A 137 -13.58 4.07 -4.26
CA GLU A 137 -13.63 2.70 -3.72
C GLU A 137 -14.06 1.68 -4.79
N GLY A 138 -13.38 0.53 -4.81
CA GLY A 138 -13.66 -0.56 -5.76
C GLY A 138 -13.17 -0.30 -7.20
N LYS A 139 -12.48 0.81 -7.46
CA LYS A 139 -11.76 1.04 -8.72
C LYS A 139 -10.34 0.50 -8.67
N ASP A 140 -9.72 0.39 -9.84
CA ASP A 140 -8.32 -0.03 -9.97
C ASP A 140 -7.37 0.87 -9.17
N GLY A 141 -6.59 0.25 -8.29
CA GLY A 141 -5.50 0.88 -7.57
C GLY A 141 -4.19 0.91 -8.36
N ARG A 142 -3.10 1.27 -7.67
CA ARG A 142 -1.74 1.31 -8.24
C ARG A 142 -0.91 0.07 -7.89
N TRP A 143 -1.34 -0.65 -6.87
CA TRP A 143 -0.65 -1.79 -6.29
C TRP A 143 -1.49 -3.03 -6.35
N ILE A 144 -0.81 -4.15 -6.47
CA ILE A 144 -1.30 -5.46 -6.11
C ILE A 144 -0.51 -5.88 -4.88
N VAL A 145 -1.23 -6.14 -3.80
CA VAL A 145 -0.67 -6.48 -2.49
C VAL A 145 -1.15 -7.86 -2.10
N THR A 146 -0.21 -8.76 -1.80
CA THR A 146 -0.48 -10.14 -1.43
C THR A 146 0.14 -10.45 -0.08
N THR A 147 -0.63 -11.05 0.84
CA THR A 147 -0.17 -11.45 2.17
C THR A 147 0.21 -12.92 2.23
N PHE A 148 1.22 -13.26 3.04
CA PHE A 148 1.72 -14.63 3.21
C PHE A 148 1.93 -14.98 4.68
N ALA A 149 1.72 -16.27 4.99
CA ALA A 149 1.97 -16.85 6.30
C ALA A 149 3.46 -17.23 6.53
N ASN A 150 4.29 -17.17 5.49
CA ASN A 150 5.71 -17.47 5.55
C ASN A 150 6.53 -16.23 5.19
N ASN A 151 7.81 -16.25 5.55
CA ASN A 151 8.79 -15.26 5.10
C ASN A 151 9.05 -15.39 3.58
N GLU A 152 9.72 -14.39 3.02
CA GLU A 152 10.22 -14.33 1.65
C GLU A 152 9.12 -14.47 0.58
N CYS A 153 7.87 -14.22 0.96
CA CYS A 153 6.69 -14.33 0.08
C CYS A 153 6.52 -15.73 -0.50
N ILE A 154 6.93 -16.74 0.27
CA ILE A 154 6.85 -18.13 -0.14
C ILE A 154 5.43 -18.65 0.08
N MET A 155 4.85 -19.14 -1.00
CA MET A 155 3.60 -19.89 -0.98
C MET A 155 3.87 -21.32 -0.54
N THR A 156 3.45 -21.68 0.67
CA THR A 156 3.36 -23.07 1.11
C THR A 156 1.91 -23.40 1.44
N ASN A 157 1.51 -24.63 1.12
CA ASN A 157 0.21 -25.21 1.48
C ASN A 157 -0.98 -24.23 1.45
N VAL A 158 -1.39 -23.80 0.25
CA VAL A 158 -2.46 -22.80 0.05
C VAL A 158 -3.83 -23.22 0.62
N THR A 159 -4.00 -24.48 1.00
CA THR A 159 -5.21 -24.98 1.65
C THR A 159 -5.23 -24.60 3.14
N GLU A 160 -4.10 -24.68 3.84
CA GLU A 160 -3.98 -24.35 5.26
C GLU A 160 -3.67 -22.86 5.48
N THR A 161 -2.77 -22.31 4.67
CA THR A 161 -2.32 -20.91 4.72
C THR A 161 -2.56 -20.22 3.38
N PRO A 162 -3.82 -19.91 3.05
CA PRO A 162 -4.16 -19.25 1.80
C PRO A 162 -3.63 -17.83 1.76
N TRP A 163 -3.00 -17.41 0.67
CA TRP A 163 -2.69 -16.00 0.49
C TRP A 163 -3.96 -15.19 0.16
N TYR A 164 -3.98 -13.94 0.58
CA TYR A 164 -5.03 -12.98 0.27
C TYR A 164 -4.43 -11.82 -0.51
N GLN A 165 -5.20 -11.23 -1.42
CA GLN A 165 -4.69 -10.20 -2.28
C GLN A 165 -5.71 -9.08 -2.51
N THR A 166 -5.25 -7.84 -2.49
CA THR A 166 -6.03 -6.68 -2.91
C THR A 166 -5.35 -5.92 -4.03
N SER A 167 -6.15 -5.30 -4.89
CA SER A 167 -5.68 -4.33 -5.88
C SER A 167 -6.65 -3.17 -6.12
N CYS A 168 -7.73 -3.11 -5.33
CA CYS A 168 -8.72 -2.05 -5.44
C CYS A 168 -8.33 -0.85 -4.58
N GLN A 169 -8.84 0.31 -4.99
CA GLN A 169 -8.87 1.48 -4.15
C GLN A 169 -9.78 1.26 -2.96
N THR A 170 -9.36 1.76 -1.81
CA THR A 170 -10.16 1.76 -0.59
C THR A 170 -10.99 3.04 -0.49
N SER A 171 -11.96 3.02 0.42
CA SER A 171 -12.62 4.24 0.91
C SER A 171 -11.61 5.21 1.55
N GLU A 172 -12.06 6.41 1.91
CA GLU A 172 -11.24 7.38 2.64
C GLU A 172 -10.75 6.83 3.99
N ASP A 173 -11.51 5.96 4.65
CA ASP A 173 -11.16 5.38 5.95
C ASP A 173 -10.26 4.13 5.82
N GLY A 174 -9.87 3.77 4.60
CA GLY A 174 -9.14 2.54 4.32
C GLY A 174 -10.03 1.29 4.35
N GLN A 175 -9.41 0.14 4.53
CA GLN A 175 -10.06 -1.16 4.67
C GLN A 175 -9.32 -1.98 5.74
N CYS A 176 -10.06 -2.74 6.54
CA CYS A 176 -9.46 -3.68 7.47
C CYS A 176 -9.85 -5.12 7.19
N GLU A 177 -8.89 -6.01 7.38
CA GLU A 177 -9.03 -7.43 7.16
C GLU A 177 -8.32 -8.24 8.24
N SER A 178 -8.88 -9.42 8.52
CA SER A 178 -8.32 -10.41 9.45
C SER A 178 -7.97 -11.70 8.71
N LEU A 179 -6.81 -12.27 9.03
CA LEU A 179 -6.31 -13.50 8.42
C LEU A 179 -6.27 -14.65 9.43
N PRO A 180 -6.41 -15.91 8.96
CA PRO A 180 -6.32 -17.09 9.82
C PRO A 180 -4.89 -17.45 10.24
N TYR A 181 -3.90 -16.62 9.91
CA TYR A 181 -2.50 -16.79 10.25
C TYR A 181 -1.83 -15.44 10.55
N SER A 182 -0.70 -15.49 11.25
CA SER A 182 0.16 -14.32 11.39
C SER A 182 0.79 -13.99 10.04
N ILE A 183 0.62 -12.76 9.56
CA ILE A 183 1.31 -12.27 8.37
C ILE A 183 2.81 -12.24 8.66
N LYS A 184 3.59 -12.85 7.77
CA LYS A 184 5.06 -12.93 7.88
C LYS A 184 5.76 -12.16 6.78
N SER A 185 5.17 -12.14 5.58
CA SER A 185 5.63 -11.28 4.50
C SER A 185 4.48 -10.76 3.64
N ILE A 186 4.76 -9.70 2.90
CA ILE A 186 3.84 -9.06 1.95
C ILE A 186 4.56 -8.87 0.62
N ALA A 187 3.98 -9.36 -0.47
CA ALA A 187 4.43 -9.02 -1.81
C ALA A 187 3.68 -7.79 -2.31
N MET A 188 4.41 -6.83 -2.87
CA MET A 188 3.86 -5.63 -3.47
C MET A 188 4.38 -5.50 -4.89
N ARG A 189 3.49 -5.30 -5.87
CA ARG A 189 3.86 -5.10 -7.28
C ARG A 189 2.97 -4.06 -7.94
N PRO A 190 3.40 -3.41 -9.03
CA PRO A 190 2.54 -2.53 -9.79
C PRO A 190 1.31 -3.28 -10.31
N PHE A 191 0.15 -2.63 -10.26
CA PHE A 191 -1.03 -3.04 -11.00
C PHE A 191 -0.86 -2.63 -12.48
N ASP A 192 -1.00 -3.57 -13.41
CA ASP A 192 -0.97 -3.27 -14.84
C ASP A 192 -2.10 -3.95 -15.61
N ALA A 193 -3.25 -3.26 -15.69
CA ALA A 193 -4.41 -3.69 -16.46
C ALA A 193 -4.08 -3.96 -17.94
N ARG A 194 -3.08 -3.29 -18.53
CA ARG A 194 -2.71 -3.47 -19.95
C ARG A 194 -2.00 -4.80 -20.18
N ASN A 195 -1.31 -5.31 -19.16
CA ASN A 195 -0.64 -6.60 -19.18
C ASN A 195 -1.52 -7.76 -18.70
N GLY A 196 -2.82 -7.51 -18.51
CA GLY A 196 -3.82 -8.53 -18.21
C GLY A 196 -4.02 -8.83 -16.74
N ASP A 197 -3.48 -8.00 -15.83
CA ASP A 197 -3.88 -8.05 -14.43
C ASP A 197 -5.39 -7.82 -14.31
N PHE A 198 -6.08 -8.82 -13.76
CA PHE A 198 -7.52 -8.88 -13.49
C PHE A 198 -8.38 -8.25 -14.60
N ARG A 199 -8.59 -9.02 -15.68
CA ARG A 199 -9.34 -8.60 -16.89
C ARG A 199 -10.75 -8.06 -16.62
N ASP A 200 -11.33 -8.39 -15.47
CA ASP A 200 -12.67 -7.99 -15.04
C ASP A 200 -12.67 -6.89 -13.95
N GLY A 201 -11.52 -6.21 -13.76
CA GLY A 201 -11.32 -5.17 -12.75
C GLY A 201 -10.55 -5.65 -11.53
N CYS A 202 -10.17 -4.71 -10.67
CA CYS A 202 -9.40 -4.96 -9.45
C CYS A 202 -10.01 -6.05 -8.54
N GLN A 203 -9.20 -6.60 -7.64
CA GLN A 203 -9.61 -7.62 -6.68
C GLN A 203 -9.71 -7.03 -5.28
N GLU A 204 -10.86 -7.18 -4.63
CA GLU A 204 -11.05 -6.83 -3.22
C GLU A 204 -10.77 -8.07 -2.37
N TRP A 205 -9.65 -8.05 -1.64
CA TRP A 205 -9.26 -9.08 -0.67
C TRP A 205 -9.48 -10.54 -1.13
N ALA A 206 -9.12 -10.83 -2.37
CA ALA A 206 -9.30 -12.12 -3.01
C ALA A 206 -8.43 -13.21 -2.38
N LYS A 207 -9.09 -14.28 -1.92
CA LYS A 207 -8.43 -15.49 -1.42
C LYS A 207 -7.92 -16.34 -2.58
N VAL A 208 -6.63 -16.67 -2.58
CA VAL A 208 -5.97 -17.52 -3.60
C VAL A 208 -6.23 -17.04 -5.04
N GLY A 209 -6.40 -15.72 -5.22
CA GLY A 209 -6.56 -15.09 -6.55
C GLY A 209 -7.87 -15.42 -7.24
N ALA A 210 -8.84 -16.01 -6.53
CA ALA A 210 -10.18 -16.21 -7.04
C ALA A 210 -10.96 -14.90 -6.98
N ALA A 211 -11.69 -14.59 -8.06
CA ALA A 211 -12.80 -13.64 -8.04
C ALA A 211 -13.79 -14.09 -6.96
N ALA A 212 -13.61 -13.60 -5.73
CA ALA A 212 -14.52 -13.83 -4.63
C ALA A 212 -15.77 -13.04 -4.97
N ASN A 213 -16.75 -13.70 -5.60
CA ASN A 213 -18.11 -13.19 -5.63
C ASN A 213 -18.51 -12.87 -4.18
N LEU A 214 -18.64 -11.57 -3.88
CA LEU A 214 -19.34 -10.99 -2.74
C LEU A 214 -19.28 -11.83 -1.46
N VAL A 215 -18.22 -11.65 -0.67
CA VAL A 215 -18.35 -11.94 0.76
C VAL A 215 -19.11 -10.75 1.36
N PRO A 216 -20.34 -10.92 1.88
CA PRO A 216 -21.02 -9.80 2.53
C PRO A 216 -20.20 -9.41 3.76
N HIS A 217 -19.73 -8.16 3.76
CA HIS A 217 -19.09 -7.54 4.92
C HIS A 217 -20.02 -7.74 6.13
N VAL A 218 -19.56 -8.50 7.12
CA VAL A 218 -20.14 -8.45 8.46
C VAL A 218 -19.57 -7.21 9.11
N SER A 219 -20.09 -6.04 8.74
CA SER A 219 -19.88 -4.84 9.55
C SER A 219 -20.44 -5.14 10.93
N ALA A 220 -19.60 -5.08 11.95
CA ALA A 220 -19.99 -5.22 13.34
C ALA A 220 -20.96 -4.08 13.70
N ALA A 221 -22.24 -4.26 13.44
CA ALA A 221 -23.28 -3.36 13.89
C ALA A 221 -23.39 -3.47 15.42
N LEU A 222 -23.09 -2.36 16.09
CA LEU A 222 -23.25 -2.08 17.52
C LEU A 222 -24.48 -2.80 18.12
N VAL A 223 -24.23 -3.64 19.12
CA VAL A 223 -25.29 -4.19 19.98
C VAL A 223 -25.84 -3.06 20.84
N GLY A 224 -26.90 -2.41 20.36
CA GLY A 224 -27.70 -1.48 21.16
C GLY A 224 -28.47 -2.22 22.24
N VAL A 225 -28.07 -2.03 23.50
CA VAL A 225 -28.77 -2.52 24.70
C VAL A 225 -30.14 -1.83 24.79
N ALA A 226 -31.21 -2.55 24.48
CA ALA A 226 -32.57 -2.11 24.80
C ALA A 226 -32.84 -2.37 26.30
N ALA A 227 -32.64 -1.34 27.13
CA ALA A 227 -33.02 -1.35 28.53
C ALA A 227 -34.55 -1.49 28.65
N TYR A 228 -34.97 -2.52 29.37
CA TYR A 228 -36.34 -2.85 29.69
C TYR A 228 -36.88 -1.82 30.71
N PHE A 229 -37.73 -0.89 30.28
CA PHE A 229 -38.54 -0.12 31.22
C PHE A 229 -39.76 -0.97 31.62
N LEU A 230 -39.62 -1.66 32.75
CA LEU A 230 -40.75 -1.92 33.65
C LEU A 230 -41.24 -0.57 34.19
N LEU A 231 -42.53 -0.27 34.10
CA LEU A 231 -43.26 0.52 35.10
C LEU A 231 -44.78 0.42 34.85
N LEU A 232 -45.45 -0.21 35.83
CA LEU A 232 -46.85 -0.07 36.28
C LEU A 232 -47.99 -0.52 35.35
#